data_AF-W2TVS3-F1
#
_entry.id   AF-W2TVS3-F1
#
_cell.length_a   1.000
_cell.length_b   1.000
_cell.length_c   1.000
_cell.angle_alpha   90.00
_cell.angle_beta   90.00
_cell.angle_gamma   90.00
#
_symmetry.space_group_name_H-M   'P 1'
#
loop_
_entity.id
_entity.type
_entity.pdbx_description
1 polymer ?
#
loop_
_entity_poly.entity_id
_entity_poly.type
_entity_poly.pdbx_seq_one_letter_code
_entity_poly.pdbx_strand_id
1 'polypeptide(L)'
;MSVPQVTKRVKVEVETIEKIPDLKVIKPKLLKFVEVFQIFPDDRGYFVETYNETEWATELGFKEIFKQDNHSYSKKGVLRGLHAQPGMGKLVSVISGEIFDVAVDVRPESATYGQWHGVILSGANKHAFWIPDGFAHGFQCLSPEGAHVTYKCTGVYNPATEYGG
;
A
#
# COMPACT_ATOMS: atom_id res chain seq x y z
N MET A 1 23.60 -19.92 -25.25
CA MET A 1 22.93 -20.15 -23.95
C MET A 1 21.54 -19.56 -24.04
N SER A 2 20.50 -20.39 -24.03
CA SER A 2 19.11 -19.96 -24.08
C SER A 2 18.72 -19.36 -22.73
N VAL A 3 18.23 -18.13 -22.73
CA VAL A 3 17.59 -17.52 -21.56
C VAL A 3 16.42 -18.42 -21.14
N PRO A 4 16.35 -18.90 -19.88
CA PRO A 4 15.20 -19.67 -19.44
C PRO A 4 13.95 -18.81 -19.61
N GLN A 5 12.95 -19.31 -20.34
CA GLN A 5 11.64 -18.66 -20.37
C GLN A 5 11.06 -18.70 -18.95
N VAL A 6 10.93 -17.52 -18.34
CA VAL A 6 10.24 -17.32 -17.06
C VAL A 6 8.79 -17.76 -17.26
N THR A 7 8.48 -19.00 -16.87
CA THR A 7 7.24 -19.68 -17.30
C THR A 7 6.09 -19.55 -16.31
N LYS A 8 6.26 -18.87 -15.17
CA LYS A 8 5.09 -18.46 -14.36
C LYS A 8 5.45 -17.33 -13.40
N ARG A 9 4.93 -16.12 -13.66
CA ARG A 9 4.87 -15.07 -12.63
C ARG A 9 3.99 -15.59 -11.49
N VAL A 10 4.48 -15.56 -10.26
CA VAL A 10 3.64 -15.83 -9.07
C VAL A 10 2.56 -14.75 -9.02
N LYS A 11 1.32 -15.09 -8.60
CA LYS A 11 0.21 -14.12 -8.52
C LYS A 11 0.39 -13.18 -7.32
N VAL A 12 -0.08 -11.94 -7.46
CA VAL A 12 -0.23 -11.04 -6.30
C VAL A 12 -1.23 -11.66 -5.34
N GLU A 13 -0.93 -11.69 -4.06
CA GLU A 13 -1.89 -12.11 -3.03
C GLU A 13 -2.58 -10.87 -2.48
N VAL A 14 -3.91 -10.90 -2.45
CA VAL A 14 -4.74 -9.85 -1.87
C VAL A 14 -5.51 -10.43 -0.71
N GLU A 15 -5.29 -9.87 0.45
CA GLU A 15 -6.04 -10.15 1.66
C GLU A 15 -7.16 -9.12 1.80
N THR A 16 -8.40 -9.60 1.83
CA THR A 16 -9.59 -8.80 2.10
C THR A 16 -9.84 -8.73 3.58
N ILE A 17 -10.22 -7.56 4.08
CA ILE A 17 -10.57 -7.38 5.49
C ILE A 17 -12.05 -7.72 5.66
N GLU A 18 -12.36 -8.87 6.28
CA GLU A 18 -13.75 -9.38 6.37
C GLU A 18 -14.75 -8.34 6.92
N LYS A 19 -14.33 -7.56 7.93
CA LYS A 19 -15.18 -6.53 8.53
C LYS A 19 -15.36 -5.29 7.67
N ILE A 20 -14.41 -4.99 6.78
CA ILE A 20 -14.42 -3.80 5.92
C ILE A 20 -13.87 -4.22 4.53
N PRO A 21 -14.68 -4.91 3.70
CA PRO A 21 -14.19 -5.57 2.49
C PRO A 21 -13.64 -4.62 1.41
N ASP A 22 -13.95 -3.33 1.51
CA ASP A 22 -13.38 -2.28 0.66
C ASP A 22 -11.86 -2.13 0.83
N LEU A 23 -11.34 -2.43 2.03
CA LEU A 23 -9.93 -2.36 2.36
C LEU A 23 -9.21 -3.64 1.92
N LYS A 24 -8.00 -3.47 1.38
CA LYS A 24 -7.20 -4.60 0.87
C LYS A 24 -5.74 -4.48 1.28
N VAL A 25 -5.18 -5.56 1.82
CA VAL A 25 -3.73 -5.69 2.03
C VAL A 25 -3.16 -6.49 0.88
N ILE A 26 -2.20 -5.89 0.20
CA ILE A 26 -1.59 -6.42 -1.01
C ILE A 26 -0.20 -6.91 -0.64
N LYS A 27 0.02 -8.22 -0.78
CA LYS A 27 1.29 -8.85 -0.49
C LYS A 27 2.06 -9.01 -1.80
N PRO A 28 3.34 -8.60 -1.84
CA PRO A 28 4.11 -8.62 -3.07
C PRO A 28 4.34 -10.05 -3.51
N LYS A 29 4.49 -10.22 -4.81
CA LYS A 29 4.92 -11.49 -5.40
C LYS A 29 6.32 -11.81 -4.92
N LEU A 30 6.44 -12.94 -4.25
CA LEU A 30 7.73 -13.61 -4.14
C LEU A 30 7.99 -14.30 -5.49
N LEU A 31 8.70 -13.62 -6.39
CA LEU A 31 9.28 -14.30 -7.56
C LEU A 31 10.12 -15.45 -7.02
N LYS A 32 9.80 -16.69 -7.41
CA LYS A 32 10.45 -17.90 -6.89
C LYS A 32 11.32 -18.64 -7.91
N PHE A 33 11.34 -18.25 -9.19
CA PHE A 33 11.98 -19.06 -10.24
C PHE A 33 12.54 -18.24 -11.40
N VAL A 34 13.67 -17.59 -11.15
CA VAL A 34 14.89 -17.78 -11.95
C VAL A 34 15.90 -18.30 -10.93
N GLU A 35 16.79 -19.24 -11.27
CA GLU A 35 17.87 -19.60 -10.34
C GLU A 35 18.55 -18.30 -9.88
N VAL A 36 18.50 -18.06 -8.56
CA VAL A 36 18.64 -16.77 -7.88
C VAL A 36 17.44 -15.84 -8.08
N PHE A 37 16.36 -16.02 -7.33
CA PHE A 37 15.68 -14.96 -6.58
C PHE A 37 14.62 -15.66 -5.72
N GLN A 38 14.96 -15.87 -4.46
CA GLN A 38 13.99 -15.68 -3.39
C GLN A 38 14.20 -14.24 -2.88
N ILE A 39 13.43 -13.77 -1.92
CA ILE A 39 13.94 -12.73 -1.00
C ILE A 39 15.09 -13.38 -0.20
N PHE A 40 16.22 -13.61 -0.85
CA PHE A 40 17.52 -13.56 -0.22
C PHE A 40 18.11 -12.23 -0.69
N PRO A 41 18.60 -11.36 0.21
CA PRO A 41 19.56 -10.37 -0.22
C PRO A 41 20.63 -11.11 -1.03
N ASP A 42 20.73 -10.83 -2.32
CA ASP A 42 21.99 -11.08 -3.01
C ASP A 42 22.93 -9.92 -2.67
N ASP A 43 24.20 -10.00 -3.07
CA ASP A 43 25.17 -8.92 -2.78
C ASP A 43 24.76 -7.55 -3.36
N ARG A 44 23.70 -7.49 -4.18
CA ARG A 44 23.16 -6.28 -4.81
C ARG A 44 21.88 -5.77 -4.13
N GLY A 45 21.18 -6.60 -3.36
CA GLY A 45 19.96 -6.24 -2.62
C GLY A 45 18.71 -7.03 -3.04
N TYR A 46 17.62 -6.32 -3.33
CA TYR A 46 16.33 -6.92 -3.72
C TYR A 46 15.63 -6.10 -4.81
N PHE A 47 14.73 -6.77 -5.56
CA PHE A 47 13.82 -6.13 -6.51
C PHE A 47 12.38 -6.50 -6.17
N VAL A 48 11.47 -5.52 -6.26
CA VAL A 48 10.03 -5.75 -6.07
C VAL A 48 9.24 -4.90 -7.07
N GLU A 49 8.33 -5.54 -7.79
CA GLU A 49 7.32 -4.84 -8.58
C GLU A 49 6.20 -4.41 -7.61
N THR A 50 6.16 -3.12 -7.28
CA THR A 50 5.20 -2.59 -6.29
C THR A 50 3.83 -2.28 -6.90
N TYR A 51 3.74 -2.12 -8.22
CA TYR A 51 2.51 -1.85 -8.95
C TYR A 51 2.66 -2.24 -10.43
N ASN A 52 1.61 -2.85 -10.99
CA ASN A 52 1.49 -3.15 -12.42
C ASN A 52 0.03 -2.94 -12.83
N GLU A 53 -0.26 -1.90 -13.61
CA GLU A 53 -1.63 -1.52 -13.99
C GLU A 53 -2.40 -2.68 -14.63
N THR A 54 -1.84 -3.28 -15.68
CA THR A 54 -2.49 -4.37 -16.42
C THR A 54 -2.81 -5.53 -15.49
N GLU A 55 -1.84 -5.95 -14.68
CA GLU A 55 -2.04 -7.11 -13.82
C GLU A 55 -3.03 -6.84 -12.70
N TRP A 56 -2.95 -5.67 -12.08
CA TRP A 56 -3.87 -5.29 -11.02
C TRP A 56 -5.31 -5.18 -11.54
N ALA A 57 -5.48 -4.69 -12.77
CA ALA A 57 -6.77 -4.69 -13.43
C ALA A 57 -7.28 -6.11 -13.72
N THR A 58 -6.44 -7.00 -14.27
CA THR A 58 -6.88 -8.34 -14.67
C THR A 58 -7.04 -9.31 -13.51
N GLU A 59 -6.16 -9.26 -12.51
CA GLU A 59 -6.09 -10.25 -11.42
C GLU A 59 -6.81 -9.77 -10.16
N LEU A 60 -6.84 -8.45 -9.89
CA LEU A 60 -7.34 -7.88 -8.63
C LEU A 60 -8.61 -7.03 -8.80
N GLY A 61 -9.05 -6.82 -10.05
CA GLY A 61 -10.22 -6.03 -10.40
C GLY A 61 -10.06 -4.53 -10.11
N PHE A 62 -8.83 -4.05 -9.94
CA PHE A 62 -8.54 -2.63 -9.72
C PHE A 62 -8.70 -1.83 -11.02
N LYS A 63 -9.53 -0.80 -11.00
CA LYS A 63 -9.79 0.07 -12.17
C LYS A 63 -9.33 1.50 -11.95
N GLU A 64 -8.69 1.73 -10.81
CA GLU A 64 -8.26 3.03 -10.34
C GLU A 64 -7.06 3.53 -11.13
N ILE A 65 -7.12 4.81 -11.50
CA ILE A 65 -6.02 5.50 -12.18
C ILE A 65 -5.28 6.33 -11.14
N PHE A 66 -4.01 6.00 -10.91
CA PHE A 66 -3.15 6.78 -10.01
C PHE A 66 -2.65 8.05 -10.72
N LYS A 67 -2.89 9.20 -10.10
CA LYS A 67 -2.62 10.54 -10.66
C LYS A 67 -1.46 11.26 -9.97
N GLN A 68 -1.11 10.83 -8.76
CA GLN A 68 -0.08 11.47 -7.95
C GLN A 68 0.68 10.43 -7.14
N ASP A 69 1.99 10.62 -7.02
CA ASP A 69 2.86 9.86 -6.14
C ASP A 69 3.38 10.77 -5.04
N ASN A 70 3.36 10.28 -3.81
CA ASN A 70 3.86 10.99 -2.65
C ASN A 70 4.91 10.13 -1.93
N HIS A 71 5.90 10.79 -1.35
CA HIS A 71 6.94 10.19 -0.53
C HIS A 71 7.17 11.03 0.71
N SER A 72 7.21 10.38 1.88
CA SER A 72 7.51 11.04 3.14
C SER A 72 8.56 10.28 3.92
N TYR A 73 9.32 11.01 4.74
CA TYR A 73 10.11 10.46 5.82
C TYR A 73 9.49 10.89 7.15
N SER A 74 9.37 9.94 8.08
CA SER A 74 8.82 10.19 9.41
C SER A 74 9.75 9.61 10.46
N LYS A 75 10.06 10.41 11.49
CA LYS A 75 10.84 9.95 12.65
C LYS A 75 9.96 9.05 13.54
N LYS A 76 10.59 8.21 14.39
CA LYS A 76 9.88 7.38 15.37
C LYS A 76 8.83 8.20 16.14
N GLY A 77 7.64 7.64 16.27
CA GLY A 77 6.53 8.21 17.02
C GLY A 77 5.73 9.29 16.29
N VAL A 78 6.22 9.80 15.14
CA VAL A 78 5.46 10.75 14.32
C VAL A 78 4.16 10.08 13.85
N LEU A 79 3.05 10.75 14.12
CA LEU A 79 1.71 10.41 13.68
C LEU A 79 1.31 11.42 12.60
N ARG A 80 0.74 10.92 11.49
CA ARG A 80 0.15 11.75 10.44
C ARG A 80 -1.28 11.30 10.21
N GLY A 81 -2.23 12.22 10.25
CA GLY A 81 -3.64 11.94 10.01
C GLY A 81 -4.46 11.78 11.29
N LEU A 82 -5.74 11.43 11.17
CA LEU A 82 -6.36 10.90 9.95
C LEU A 82 -6.70 11.99 8.93
N HIS A 83 -6.41 11.77 7.64
CA HIS A 83 -6.70 12.65 6.51
C HIS A 83 -7.60 11.97 5.49
N ALA A 84 -8.57 12.70 4.95
CA ALA A 84 -9.38 12.29 3.81
C ALA A 84 -9.50 13.45 2.82
N GLN A 85 -9.60 13.09 1.53
CA GLN A 85 -9.96 14.04 0.49
C GLN A 85 -10.98 13.36 -0.44
N PRO A 86 -12.13 13.99 -0.71
CA PRO A 86 -13.11 13.43 -1.63
C PRO A 86 -12.49 13.11 -3.01
N GLY A 87 -12.76 11.91 -3.52
CA GLY A 87 -12.25 11.43 -4.79
C GLY A 87 -10.82 10.86 -4.75
N MET A 88 -10.23 10.67 -3.56
CA MET A 88 -8.85 10.19 -3.40
C MET A 88 -8.77 8.89 -2.62
N GLY A 89 -8.55 7.78 -3.34
CA GLY A 89 -8.00 6.55 -2.77
C GLY A 89 -6.48 6.62 -2.68
N LYS A 90 -5.91 5.83 -1.78
CA LYS A 90 -4.47 5.75 -1.48
C LYS A 90 -4.00 4.31 -1.52
N LEU A 91 -2.88 4.07 -2.19
CA LEU A 91 -2.11 2.82 -2.10
C LEU A 91 -0.82 3.11 -1.34
N VAL A 92 -0.73 2.67 -0.08
CA VAL A 92 0.35 3.01 0.85
C VAL A 92 1.33 1.85 0.99
N SER A 93 2.63 2.13 1.01
CA SER A 93 3.69 1.15 1.25
C SER A 93 4.92 1.77 1.91
N VAL A 94 5.82 0.92 2.42
CA VAL A 94 7.03 1.38 3.14
C VAL A 94 8.28 0.86 2.44
N ILE A 95 9.20 1.78 2.13
CA ILE A 95 10.50 1.46 1.53
C ILE A 95 11.46 0.94 2.60
N SER A 96 11.56 1.66 3.71
CA SER A 96 12.41 1.31 4.87
C SER A 96 11.75 1.76 6.17
N GLY A 97 12.10 1.06 7.25
CA GLY A 97 11.44 1.18 8.54
C GLY A 97 10.08 0.50 8.59
N GLU A 98 9.27 0.87 9.57
CA GLU A 98 7.97 0.29 9.88
C GLU A 98 6.98 1.36 10.36
N ILE A 99 5.71 1.22 9.92
CA ILE A 99 4.58 2.03 10.36
C ILE A 99 3.40 1.14 10.77
N PHE A 100 2.58 1.65 11.69
CA PHE A 100 1.21 1.20 11.88
C PHE A 100 0.29 2.12 11.07
N ASP A 101 -0.30 1.60 10.00
CA ASP A 101 -1.15 2.33 9.06
C ASP A 101 -2.63 2.01 9.34
N VAL A 102 -3.49 3.02 9.34
CA VAL A 102 -4.90 2.93 9.76
C VAL A 102 -5.80 3.59 8.72
N ALA A 103 -6.91 2.91 8.42
CA ALA A 103 -8.01 3.46 7.65
C ALA A 103 -9.32 3.38 8.45
N VAL A 104 -10.13 4.44 8.36
CA VAL A 104 -11.45 4.57 8.99
C VAL A 104 -12.49 4.86 7.92
N ASP A 105 -13.57 4.10 7.88
CA ASP A 105 -14.68 4.35 6.96
C ASP A 105 -15.47 5.59 7.42
N VAL A 106 -15.45 6.63 6.61
CA VAL A 106 -16.15 7.90 6.90
C VAL A 106 -17.34 8.15 5.97
N ARG A 107 -17.80 7.12 5.24
CA ARG A 107 -18.99 7.18 4.36
C ARG A 107 -20.28 7.06 5.18
N PRO A 108 -21.10 8.12 5.31
CA PRO A 108 -22.26 8.10 6.22
C PRO A 108 -23.27 6.97 5.96
N GLU A 109 -23.45 6.58 4.70
CA GLU A 109 -24.38 5.54 4.27
C GLU A 109 -23.77 4.13 4.28
N SER A 110 -22.51 3.98 4.69
CA SER A 110 -21.83 2.68 4.71
C SER A 110 -22.29 1.82 5.90
N ALA A 111 -22.50 0.53 5.64
CA ALA A 111 -22.74 -0.46 6.69
C ALA A 111 -21.56 -0.59 7.68
N THR A 112 -20.36 -0.13 7.28
CA THR A 112 -19.14 -0.12 8.10
C THR A 112 -18.75 1.28 8.57
N TYR A 113 -19.66 2.28 8.51
CA TYR A 113 -19.38 3.64 8.97
C TYR A 113 -18.80 3.68 10.38
N GLY A 114 -17.70 4.42 10.55
CA GLY A 114 -16.97 4.56 11.81
C GLY A 114 -16.12 3.33 12.20
N GLN A 115 -16.20 2.23 11.46
CA GLN A 115 -15.29 1.11 11.63
C GLN A 115 -13.92 1.44 11.05
N TRP A 116 -12.90 0.81 11.62
CA TRP A 116 -11.52 1.01 11.22
C TRP A 116 -10.76 -0.30 11.14
N HIS A 117 -9.68 -0.29 10.38
CA HIS A 117 -8.72 -1.38 10.32
C HIS A 117 -7.30 -0.83 10.31
N GLY A 118 -6.39 -1.53 10.98
CA GLY A 118 -4.98 -1.15 11.07
C GLY A 118 -4.06 -2.29 10.67
N VAL A 119 -2.98 -1.97 9.97
CA VAL A 119 -2.01 -2.92 9.43
C VAL A 119 -0.59 -2.47 9.70
N ILE A 120 0.32 -3.42 9.83
CA ILE A 120 1.76 -3.13 9.89
C ILE A 120 2.32 -3.17 8.47
N LEU A 121 2.87 -2.04 8.03
CA LEU A 121 3.61 -1.94 6.77
C LEU A 121 5.08 -1.69 7.09
N SER A 122 5.96 -2.43 6.43
CA SER A 122 7.39 -2.25 6.63
C SER A 122 8.17 -2.50 5.37
N GLY A 123 9.38 -1.94 5.34
CA GLY A 123 10.38 -2.34 4.36
C GLY A 123 10.66 -3.85 4.45
N ALA A 124 10.48 -4.52 5.58
CA ALA A 124 10.71 -5.96 5.66
C ALA A 124 9.59 -6.77 4.98
N ASN A 125 8.33 -6.49 5.28
CA ASN A 125 7.20 -7.27 4.75
C ASN A 125 6.81 -6.87 3.32
N LYS A 126 7.17 -5.65 2.90
CA LYS A 126 6.93 -5.13 1.55
C LYS A 126 5.44 -5.12 1.16
N HIS A 127 4.55 -5.17 2.15
CA HIS A 127 3.11 -5.09 1.91
C HIS A 127 2.71 -3.68 1.47
N ALA A 128 1.58 -3.60 0.78
CA ALA A 128 0.89 -2.36 0.50
C ALA A 128 -0.55 -2.39 1.04
N PHE A 129 -1.06 -1.25 1.47
CA PHE A 129 -2.43 -1.11 1.95
C PHE A 129 -3.22 -0.23 0.99
N TRP A 130 -4.26 -0.81 0.40
CA TRP A 130 -5.21 -0.08 -0.43
C TRP A 130 -6.36 0.43 0.41
N ILE A 131 -6.58 1.73 0.30
CA ILE A 131 -7.60 2.50 1.00
C ILE A 131 -8.39 3.26 -0.08
N PRO A 132 -9.65 2.89 -0.37
CA PRO A 132 -10.42 3.56 -1.40
C PRO A 132 -10.91 4.94 -0.94
N ASP A 133 -11.47 5.70 -1.88
CA ASP A 133 -12.16 6.95 -1.57
C ASP A 133 -13.27 6.75 -0.52
N GLY A 134 -13.52 7.78 0.29
CA GLY A 134 -14.45 7.72 1.41
C GLY A 134 -13.86 7.18 2.72
N PHE A 135 -12.55 6.96 2.79
CA PHE A 135 -11.84 6.58 4.01
C PHE A 135 -10.92 7.70 4.50
N ALA A 136 -10.87 7.89 5.82
CA ALA A 136 -9.84 8.68 6.48
C ALA A 136 -8.63 7.78 6.78
N HIS A 137 -7.43 8.27 6.47
CA HIS A 137 -6.18 7.51 6.52
C HIS A 137 -5.14 8.21 7.36
N GLY A 138 -4.38 7.46 8.16
CA GLY A 138 -3.19 7.97 8.82
C GLY A 138 -2.28 6.85 9.26
N PHE A 139 -1.08 7.21 9.73
CA PHE A 139 -0.12 6.24 10.22
C PHE A 139 0.73 6.80 11.36
N GLN A 140 1.29 5.89 12.15
CA GLN A 140 2.34 6.17 13.12
C GLN A 140 3.62 5.45 12.75
N CYS A 141 4.75 6.17 12.73
CA CYS A 141 6.06 5.56 12.54
C CYS A 141 6.52 4.81 13.80
N LEU A 142 6.85 3.53 13.66
CA LEU A 142 7.28 2.66 14.76
C LEU A 142 8.81 2.52 14.84
N SER A 143 9.48 2.55 13.68
CA SER A 143 10.93 2.35 13.56
C SER A 143 11.77 3.44 14.25
N PRO A 144 12.76 3.06 15.10
CA PRO A 144 13.76 3.98 15.67
C PRO A 144 14.51 4.83 14.65
N GLU A 145 14.91 4.24 13.53
CA GLU A 145 15.60 4.87 12.40
C GLU A 145 14.69 5.77 11.54
N GLY A 146 13.39 5.78 11.85
CA GLY A 146 12.34 6.40 11.04
C GLY A 146 11.87 5.49 9.91
N ALA A 147 10.88 5.97 9.15
CA ALA A 147 10.31 5.22 8.03
C ALA A 147 10.14 6.10 6.79
N HIS A 148 10.48 5.53 5.63
CA HIS A 148 10.18 6.09 4.32
C HIS A 148 8.88 5.48 3.79
N VAL A 149 7.82 6.29 3.75
CA VAL A 149 6.48 5.88 3.34
C VAL A 149 6.18 6.45 1.96
N THR A 150 5.77 5.60 1.04
CA THR A 150 5.29 5.99 -0.29
C THR A 150 3.81 5.74 -0.41
N TYR A 151 3.10 6.62 -1.11
CA TYR A 151 1.70 6.36 -1.43
C TYR A 151 1.31 6.93 -2.79
N LYS A 152 0.57 6.12 -3.54
CA LYS A 152 -0.05 6.52 -4.81
C LYS A 152 -1.46 7.01 -4.53
N CYS A 153 -1.89 8.09 -5.18
CA CYS A 153 -3.22 8.67 -5.02
C CYS A 153 -4.00 8.63 -6.34
N THR A 154 -5.31 8.32 -6.26
CA THR A 154 -6.21 8.37 -7.44
C THR A 154 -6.71 9.78 -7.77
N GLY A 155 -6.50 10.72 -6.85
CA GLY A 155 -6.79 12.14 -6.97
C GLY A 155 -5.53 12.98 -6.87
N VAL A 156 -5.60 14.21 -7.37
CA VAL A 156 -4.56 15.23 -7.15
C VAL A 156 -4.87 15.96 -5.84
N TYR A 157 -3.83 16.29 -5.08
CA TYR A 157 -3.96 17.04 -3.84
C TYR A 157 -4.73 18.35 -4.03
N ASN A 158 -5.69 18.59 -3.16
CA ASN A 158 -6.45 19.83 -3.09
C ASN A 158 -6.65 20.26 -1.63
N PRO A 159 -5.90 21.27 -1.15
CA PRO A 159 -5.96 21.71 0.25
C PRO A 159 -7.33 22.24 0.64
N ALA A 160 -8.15 22.71 -0.31
CA ALA A 160 -9.49 23.24 -0.02
C ALA A 160 -10.51 22.14 0.32
N THR A 161 -10.20 20.88 0.00
CA THR A 161 -11.09 19.73 0.16
C THR A 161 -10.53 18.62 1.04
N GLU A 162 -9.23 18.67 1.34
CA GLU A 162 -8.65 17.78 2.35
C GLU A 162 -9.16 18.17 3.74
N TYR A 163 -9.49 17.18 4.55
CA TYR A 163 -9.89 17.37 5.94
C TYR A 163 -9.26 16.33 6.85
N GLY A 164 -9.07 16.70 8.12
CA GLY A 164 -8.34 15.93 9.12
C GLY A 164 -6.99 16.55 9.49
N GLY A 165 -6.25 15.94 10.42
CA GLY A 165 -4.98 16.48 10.95
C GLY A 165 -4.09 15.40 11.55
#